data_AF-A0A196N7B8-F1
#
_entry.id   AF-A0A196N7B8-F1
#
_cell.length_a   1.000
_cell.length_b   1.000
_cell.length_c   1.000
_cell.angle_alpha   90.00
_cell.angle_beta   90.00
_cell.angle_gamma   90.00
#
_symmetry.space_group_name_H-M   'P 1'
#
loop_
_entity.id
_entity.type
_entity.pdbx_description
1 polymer ?
#
loop_
_entity_poly.entity_id
_entity_poly.type
_entity_poly.pdbx_seq_one_letter_code
_entity_poly.pdbx_strand_id
1 'polypeptide(L)' 'MLERAQVPVEAVDQRCDVRSTPLGVKGLGEIGIVGTAAAIANAIYHATGKRVRSLPITIDKILD' A
#
# COMPACT_ATOMS: atom_id res chain seq x y z
N MET A 1 19.39 -13.11 5.16
CA MET A 1 18.76 -12.22 6.16
C MET A 1 17.66 -11.47 5.41
N LEU A 2 16.38 -11.73 5.71
CA LEU A 2 15.29 -10.97 5.09
C LEU A 2 15.04 -9.75 5.98
N GLU A 3 15.47 -8.58 5.53
CA GLU A 3 15.11 -7.32 6.17
C GLU A 3 13.62 -7.06 5.91
N ARG A 4 12.84 -6.89 6.98
CA ARG A 4 11.41 -6.61 6.91
C ARG A 4 11.17 -5.14 7.22
N ALA A 5 10.42 -4.46 6.37
CA ALA A 5 9.95 -3.12 6.66
C ALA A 5 9.00 -3.14 7.87
N GLN A 6 9.07 -2.08 8.69
CA GLN A 6 8.06 -1.83 9.70
C GLN A 6 6.79 -1.31 9.02
N VAL A 7 5.64 -1.90 9.34
CA VAL A 7 4.34 -1.52 8.77
C VAL A 7 3.41 -1.13 9.94
N PRO A 8 3.39 0.14 10.35
CA PRO A 8 2.45 0.60 11.36
C PRO A 8 1.01 0.55 10.79
N VAL A 9 0.06 0.15 11.64
CA VAL A 9 -1.37 0.07 11.30
C VAL A 9 -2.15 0.88 12.31
N GLU A 10 -3.00 1.79 11.81
CA GLU A 10 -3.89 2.60 12.63
C GLU A 10 -5.35 2.31 12.24
N ALA A 11 -6.17 1.99 13.22
CA ALA A 11 -7.60 1.82 13.03
C ALA A 11 -8.28 3.19 13.20
N VAL A 12 -8.96 3.64 12.15
CA VAL A 12 -9.73 4.89 12.18
C VAL A 12 -11.18 4.57 12.46
N ASP A 13 -11.75 5.23 13.47
CA ASP A 13 -13.17 5.09 13.79
C ASP A 13 -14.03 5.60 12.62
N GLN A 14 -14.98 4.78 12.20
CA GLN A 14 -15.92 5.11 11.14
C GLN A 14 -17.34 4.99 11.67
N ARG A 15 -18.22 5.88 11.20
CA ARG A 15 -19.65 5.79 11.50
C ARG A 15 -20.19 4.43 11.06
N CYS A 16 -21.02 3.83 11.93
CA CYS A 16 -21.72 2.58 11.66
C CYS A 16 -22.55 2.70 10.37
N ASP A 17 -22.24 1.86 9.38
CA ASP A 17 -22.92 1.85 8.09
C ASP A 17 -23.94 0.70 7.99
N VAL A 18 -25.08 0.91 8.63
CA VAL A 18 -26.20 -0.05 8.61
C VAL A 18 -26.86 -0.21 7.24
N ARG A 19 -26.56 0.68 6.29
CA ARG A 19 -27.08 0.59 4.92
C ARG A 19 -26.36 -0.48 4.11
N SER A 20 -25.06 -0.65 4.35
CA SER A 20 -24.25 -1.65 3.63
C SER A 20 -24.39 -3.04 4.26
N THR A 21 -24.32 -3.14 5.59
CA THR A 21 -24.52 -4.41 6.31
C THR A 21 -25.28 -4.17 7.62
N PRO A 22 -26.16 -5.09 8.08
CA PRO A 22 -26.90 -4.92 9.34
C PRO A 22 -26.02 -4.73 10.58
N LEU A 23 -24.79 -5.26 10.54
CA LEU A 23 -23.80 -5.15 11.61
C LEU A 23 -22.92 -3.89 11.49
N GLY A 24 -23.05 -3.11 10.42
CA GLY A 24 -22.21 -1.94 10.17
C GLY A 24 -20.75 -2.24 9.85
N VAL A 25 -20.41 -3.52 9.59
CA VAL A 25 -19.04 -3.99 9.34
C VAL A 25 -18.66 -3.86 7.86
N LYS A 26 -17.36 -3.74 7.60
CA LYS A 26 -16.75 -3.67 6.26
C LYS A 26 -15.53 -4.60 6.20
N GLY A 27 -15.25 -5.12 5.01
CA GLY A 27 -14.05 -5.92 4.76
C GLY A 27 -12.79 -5.06 4.70
N LEU A 28 -11.70 -5.54 5.30
CA LEU A 28 -10.38 -4.86 5.32
C LEU A 28 -9.24 -5.70 4.73
N GLY A 29 -9.47 -6.99 4.44
CA GLY A 29 -8.40 -7.93 4.08
C GLY A 29 -7.61 -7.54 2.81
N GLU A 30 -8.29 -7.02 1.80
CA GLU A 30 -7.65 -6.64 0.53
C GLU A 30 -7.24 -5.16 0.49
N ILE A 31 -7.94 -4.29 1.22
CA ILE A 31 -7.71 -2.83 1.17
C ILE A 31 -6.27 -2.49 1.55
N GLY A 32 -5.68 -3.21 2.50
CA GLY A 32 -4.31 -2.98 2.94
C GLY A 32 -3.26 -3.20 1.85
N ILE A 33 -3.48 -4.12 0.90
CA ILE A 33 -2.49 -4.47 -0.14
C ILE A 33 -2.68 -3.70 -1.45
N VAL A 34 -3.91 -3.28 -1.78
CA VAL A 34 -4.25 -2.64 -3.08
C VAL A 34 -3.35 -1.43 -3.38
N GLY A 35 -3.06 -0.60 -2.37
CA GLY A 35 -2.25 0.60 -2.54
C GLY A 35 -0.74 0.42 -2.33
N THR A 36 -0.28 -0.71 -1.77
CA THR A 36 1.08 -0.85 -1.24
C THR A 36 2.14 -0.71 -2.34
N ALA A 37 2.01 -1.45 -3.44
CA ALA A 37 2.99 -1.42 -4.52
C ALA A 37 3.07 -0.02 -5.18
N ALA A 38 1.93 0.65 -5.34
CA ALA A 38 1.87 2.00 -5.88
C ALA A 38 2.49 3.04 -4.94
N ALA A 39 2.27 2.92 -3.63
CA ALA A 39 2.90 3.79 -2.62
C ALA A 39 4.42 3.66 -2.64
N ILE A 40 4.94 2.43 -2.70
CA ILE A 40 6.39 2.17 -2.82
C ILE A 40 6.93 2.74 -4.15
N ALA A 41 6.25 2.52 -5.27
CA ALA A 41 6.66 3.07 -6.57
C ALA A 41 6.71 4.62 -6.57
N ASN A 42 5.78 5.26 -5.86
CA ASN A 42 5.77 6.71 -5.68
C ASN A 42 6.92 7.19 -4.80
N ALA A 43 7.26 6.45 -3.73
CA ALA A 43 8.41 6.75 -2.89
C ALA A 43 9.73 6.66 -3.67
N ILE A 44 9.88 5.63 -4.51
CA ILE A 44 11.05 5.46 -5.40
C ILE A 44 11.16 6.63 -6.37
N TYR A 45 10.06 7.03 -7.01
CA TYR A 45 10.07 8.20 -7.88
C TYR A 45 10.40 9.49 -7.13
N HIS A 46 9.84 9.68 -5.93
CA HIS A 46 10.13 10.84 -5.11
C HIS A 46 11.62 10.93 -4.73
N ALA A 47 12.26 9.79 -4.43
CA ALA A 47 13.67 9.74 -4.05
C ALA A 47 14.65 9.82 -5.24
N THR A 48 14.26 9.34 -6.43
CA THR A 48 15.19 9.14 -7.57
C THR A 48 14.83 9.93 -8.83
N GLY A 49 13.62 10.48 -8.92
CA GLY A 49 13.07 11.06 -10.14
C GLY A 49 12.68 10.03 -11.23
N LYS A 50 13.02 8.75 -11.07
CA LYS A 50 12.76 7.70 -12.06
C LYS A 50 11.40 7.04 -11.84
N ARG A 51 10.58 6.97 -12.89
CA ARG A 51 9.24 6.38 -12.84
C ARG A 51 9.23 4.97 -13.41
N VAL A 52 9.12 3.97 -12.55
CA VAL A 52 9.00 2.56 -12.94
C VAL A 52 7.54 2.12 -12.93
N ARG A 53 7.06 1.51 -14.03
CA ARG A 53 5.68 0.99 -14.16
C ARG A 53 5.59 -0.53 -14.30
N SER A 54 6.74 -1.20 -14.39
CA SER A 54 6.82 -2.67 -14.51
C SER A 54 7.31 -3.26 -13.19
N LEU A 55 6.44 -4.03 -12.54
CA LEU A 55 6.74 -4.74 -11.30
C LEU A 55 7.38 -6.12 -11.60
N PRO A 56 8.20 -6.67 -10.68
CA PRO A 56 8.69 -6.04 -9.45
C PRO A 56 9.70 -4.91 -9.73
N ILE A 57 9.79 -3.92 -8.83
CA ILE A 57 10.78 -2.84 -8.95
C ILE A 57 12.10 -3.30 -8.32
N THR A 58 13.03 -3.72 -9.16
CA THR A 58 14.37 -4.16 -8.79
C THR A 58 15.39 -3.04 -9.03
N ILE A 59 16.59 -3.16 -8.44
CA ILE A 59 17.60 -2.09 -8.42
C ILE A 59 18.14 -1.76 -9.82
N ASP A 60 18.22 -2.76 -10.71
CA ASP A 60 18.61 -2.61 -12.11
C ASP A 60 17.70 -1.63 -12.86
N LYS A 61 16.39 -1.63 -12.56
CA LYS A 61 15.42 -0.69 -13.16
C LYS A 61 15.58 0.75 -12.69
N ILE A 62 16.48 1.01 -11.74
CA ILE A 62 16.74 2.32 -11.13
C ILE A 62 18.15 2.82 -11.45
N LEU A 63 19.13 1.93 -11.60
CA LEU A 63 20.56 2.31 -11.69
C LEU A 63 21.08 2.59 -13.11
N ASP A 64 20.22 2.59 -14.13
CA ASP A 64 20.60 2.96 -15.52
C ASP A 64 21.24 4.35 -15.66
#